data_AF-A0A329ZFB7-F1
#
_entry.id   AF-A0A329ZFB7-F1
#
_cell.length_a   1.000
_cell.length_b   1.000
_cell.length_c   1.000
_cell.angle_alpha   90.00
_cell.angle_beta   90.00
_cell.angle_gamma   90.00
#
_symmetry.space_group_name_H-M   'P 1'
#
loop_
_entity.id
_entity.type
_entity.pdbx_description
1 polymer ?
#
loop_
_entity_poly.entity_id
_entity_poly.type
_entity_poly.pdbx_seq_one_letter_code
_entity_poly.pdbx_strand_id
1 'polypeptide(L)'
;MPNYRVTKTSYIENLSIKILNELGIFTKRNNTANTTAVDLVTDINSIKIDVQYSQNFAQWGDLRYDFVSAYSKGIRGKEYSSIDIFKKFESIYGLKVDKVGKYYQKDYLDAIIVLFYNQTLEIINPTKDYMPDKILLVTKDEIVRYVDNNLNELLEKTKLNNKEGLGDLHGSAFLPIKVSKLIESTNCYFDTIENLKNKSNEIKKYLGYKKI
;
A
#
# COMPACT_ATOMS: atom_id res chain seq x y z
N MET A 1 1.13 -27.33 -10.33
CA MET A 1 1.51 -26.50 -9.14
C MET A 1 0.55 -25.33 -9.07
N PRO A 2 -0.11 -25.06 -7.93
CA PRO A 2 -0.86 -23.82 -7.78
C PRO A 2 0.13 -22.66 -7.95
N ASN A 3 -0.28 -21.62 -8.67
CA ASN A 3 0.57 -20.47 -9.00
C ASN A 3 1.08 -19.81 -7.71
N TYR A 4 2.37 -20.00 -7.37
CA TYR A 4 2.99 -19.60 -6.10
C TYR A 4 2.72 -18.13 -5.70
N ARG A 5 2.61 -17.23 -6.68
CA ARG A 5 2.24 -15.82 -6.46
C ARG A 5 0.81 -15.64 -5.95
N VAL A 6 -0.14 -16.41 -6.48
CA VAL A 6 -1.55 -16.41 -6.04
C VAL A 6 -1.66 -16.92 -4.61
N THR A 7 -0.83 -17.90 -4.23
CA THR A 7 -0.80 -18.43 -2.86
C THR A 7 -0.26 -17.42 -1.85
N LYS A 8 0.80 -16.67 -2.21
CA LYS A 8 1.42 -15.70 -1.30
C LYS A 8 0.56 -14.45 -1.06
N THR A 9 0.01 -13.84 -2.10
CA THR A 9 -0.92 -12.70 -1.95
C THR A 9 -2.12 -13.09 -1.10
N SER A 10 -2.75 -14.21 -1.44
CA SER A 10 -3.90 -14.76 -0.71
C SER A 10 -3.56 -15.03 0.78
N TYR A 11 -2.38 -15.57 1.06
CA TYR A 11 -1.94 -15.78 2.43
C TYR A 11 -1.79 -14.46 3.20
N ILE A 12 -1.12 -13.47 2.62
CA ILE A 12 -0.87 -12.16 3.26
C ILE A 12 -2.19 -11.42 3.52
N GLU A 13 -3.14 -11.46 2.59
CA GLU A 13 -4.49 -10.90 2.78
C GLU A 13 -5.22 -11.58 3.95
N ASN A 14 -5.18 -12.92 4.03
CA ASN A 14 -5.80 -13.66 5.13
C ASN A 14 -5.13 -13.40 6.47
N LEU A 15 -3.80 -13.30 6.49
CA LEU A 15 -3.05 -12.97 7.70
C LEU A 15 -3.39 -11.55 8.17
N SER A 16 -3.53 -10.60 7.24
CA SER A 16 -3.96 -9.23 7.55
C SER A 16 -5.37 -9.20 8.14
N ILE A 17 -6.31 -10.03 7.63
CA ILE A 17 -7.64 -10.21 8.23
C ILE A 17 -7.52 -10.75 9.66
N LYS A 18 -6.72 -11.80 9.89
CA LYS A 18 -6.48 -12.36 11.23
C LYS A 18 -5.97 -11.27 12.18
N ILE A 19 -4.95 -10.52 11.78
CA ILE A 19 -4.36 -9.42 12.55
C ILE A 19 -5.42 -8.37 12.90
N LEU A 20 -6.19 -7.88 11.91
CA LEU A 20 -7.21 -6.86 12.14
C LEU A 20 -8.33 -7.38 13.06
N ASN A 21 -8.74 -8.64 12.91
CA ASN A 21 -9.72 -9.27 13.78
C ASN A 21 -9.20 -9.42 15.22
N GLU A 22 -7.91 -9.71 15.42
CA GLU A 22 -7.26 -9.71 16.73
C GLU A 22 -7.22 -8.31 17.38
N LEU A 23 -7.24 -7.25 16.57
CA LEU A 23 -7.45 -5.87 17.03
C LEU A 23 -8.94 -5.54 17.22
N GLY A 24 -9.85 -6.47 16.92
CA GLY A 24 -11.31 -6.29 16.96
C GLY A 24 -11.86 -5.37 15.87
N ILE A 25 -11.20 -5.33 14.71
CA ILE A 25 -11.62 -4.67 13.48
C ILE A 25 -12.06 -5.77 12.50
N PHE A 26 -13.37 -6.05 12.46
CA PHE A 26 -13.91 -7.12 11.62
C PHE A 26 -13.74 -6.77 10.15
N THR A 27 -13.00 -7.63 9.44
CA THR A 27 -12.53 -7.39 8.08
C THR A 27 -12.70 -8.64 7.21
N LYS A 28 -12.99 -8.44 5.93
CA LYS A 28 -13.05 -9.50 4.92
C LYS A 28 -12.38 -9.08 3.62
N ARG A 29 -12.13 -10.06 2.74
CA ARG A 29 -11.68 -9.76 1.37
C ARG A 29 -12.76 -9.07 0.58
N ASN A 30 -12.34 -8.12 -0.24
CA ASN A 30 -13.22 -7.33 -1.10
C ASN A 30 -12.97 -7.60 -2.59
N ASN A 31 -11.82 -8.18 -2.94
CA ASN A 31 -11.39 -8.45 -4.30
C ASN A 31 -11.77 -9.85 -4.86
N THR A 32 -12.67 -10.59 -4.19
CA THR A 32 -13.02 -11.97 -4.57
C THR A 32 -13.86 -12.07 -5.85
N ALA A 33 -14.82 -11.16 -6.05
CA ALA A 33 -15.64 -11.08 -7.27
C ALA A 33 -15.09 -10.08 -8.29
N ASN A 34 -14.46 -9.01 -7.81
CA ASN A 34 -13.80 -8.00 -8.64
C ASN A 34 -12.33 -7.91 -8.25
N THR A 35 -11.46 -8.54 -9.05
CA THR A 35 -10.01 -8.59 -8.80
C THR A 35 -9.32 -7.22 -8.87
N THR A 36 -10.00 -6.18 -9.34
CA THR A 36 -9.48 -4.81 -9.39
C THR A 36 -9.82 -3.99 -8.14
N ALA A 37 -10.72 -4.49 -7.29
CA ALA A 37 -11.07 -3.83 -6.05
C ALA A 37 -9.87 -3.86 -5.07
N VAL A 38 -9.86 -2.92 -4.13
CA VAL A 38 -8.93 -2.94 -2.99
C VAL A 38 -9.07 -4.23 -2.20
N ASP A 39 -7.98 -4.70 -1.60
CA ASP A 39 -7.84 -6.07 -1.11
C ASP A 39 -8.86 -6.40 -0.01
N LEU A 40 -8.98 -5.53 0.98
CA LEU A 40 -9.80 -5.73 2.17
C LEU A 40 -10.85 -4.62 2.35
N VAL A 41 -11.96 -4.99 3.00
CA VAL A 41 -12.97 -4.04 3.47
C VAL A 41 -13.41 -4.40 4.89
N THR A 42 -13.58 -3.39 5.74
CA THR A 42 -14.13 -3.57 7.09
C THR A 42 -15.65 -3.71 7.06
N ASP A 43 -16.21 -4.48 8.00
CA ASP A 43 -17.67 -4.64 8.08
C ASP A 43 -18.38 -3.38 8.62
N ILE A 44 -17.69 -2.54 9.41
CA ILE A 44 -18.20 -1.25 9.88
C ILE A 44 -17.56 -0.13 9.06
N ASN A 45 -18.41 0.78 8.55
CA ASN A 45 -18.04 1.95 7.72
C ASN A 45 -17.36 1.64 6.38
N SER A 46 -17.24 0.36 6.01
CA SER A 46 -16.69 -0.07 4.70
C SER A 46 -15.32 0.51 4.37
N ILE A 47 -14.44 0.61 5.37
CA ILE A 47 -13.08 1.12 5.25
C ILE A 47 -12.30 0.17 4.33
N LYS A 48 -11.70 0.72 3.27
CA LYS A 48 -10.95 0.03 2.23
C LYS A 48 -9.47 0.00 2.56
N ILE A 49 -8.90 -1.20 2.70
CA ILE A 49 -7.52 -1.39 3.15
C ILE A 49 -6.71 -2.14 2.09
N ASP A 50 -5.67 -1.51 1.57
CA ASP A 50 -4.66 -2.15 0.70
C ASP A 50 -3.65 -2.92 1.56
N VAL A 51 -3.28 -4.11 1.10
CA VAL A 51 -2.39 -5.00 1.83
C VAL A 51 -1.04 -5.07 1.13
N GLN A 52 0.01 -4.73 1.87
CA GLN A 52 1.39 -4.86 1.41
C GLN A 52 2.20 -5.71 2.38
N TYR A 53 3.32 -6.23 1.89
CA TYR A 53 4.32 -6.84 2.74
C TYR A 53 5.71 -6.42 2.28
N SER A 54 6.63 -6.32 3.23
CA SER A 54 8.04 -6.04 2.97
C SER A 54 8.89 -7.10 3.65
N GLN A 55 9.94 -7.52 2.96
CA GLN A 55 10.89 -8.53 3.42
C GLN A 55 12.27 -7.92 3.42
N ASN A 56 13.07 -8.27 4.43
CA ASN A 56 14.42 -7.76 4.61
C ASN A 56 14.43 -6.22 4.63
N PHE A 57 13.91 -5.65 5.73
CA PHE A 57 13.69 -4.22 6.04
C PHE A 57 14.82 -3.25 5.60
N ALA A 58 16.02 -3.74 5.28
CA ALA A 58 17.15 -2.93 4.85
C ALA A 58 17.37 -2.86 3.33
N GLN A 59 16.88 -3.83 2.54
CA GLN A 59 17.40 -4.05 1.18
C GLN A 59 16.57 -3.41 0.05
N TRP A 60 15.25 -3.31 0.16
CA TRP A 60 14.39 -3.03 -1.02
C TRP A 60 13.42 -1.84 -0.89
N GLY A 61 13.44 -1.12 0.23
CA GLY A 61 12.45 -0.10 0.54
C GLY A 61 11.27 -0.69 1.33
N ASP A 62 10.87 0.02 2.36
CA ASP A 62 9.99 -0.52 3.40
C ASP A 62 8.53 -0.52 2.94
N LEU A 63 8.13 0.54 2.25
CA LEU A 63 6.78 0.75 1.74
C LEU A 63 6.81 1.16 0.27
N ARG A 64 5.92 0.58 -0.53
CA ARG A 64 5.73 0.95 -1.93
C ARG A 64 4.53 1.87 -2.10
N TYR A 65 4.78 3.10 -2.52
CA TYR A 65 3.75 4.08 -2.84
C TYR A 65 3.49 4.10 -4.34
N ASP A 66 2.53 3.29 -4.79
CA ASP A 66 2.09 3.22 -6.19
C ASP A 66 1.26 4.44 -6.57
N PHE A 67 1.91 5.48 -7.10
CA PHE A 67 1.26 6.73 -7.49
C PHE A 67 0.92 6.81 -8.99
N VAL A 68 1.62 6.06 -9.86
CA VAL A 68 1.30 5.97 -11.29
C VAL A 68 1.03 4.51 -11.68
N SER A 69 -0.21 4.22 -12.05
CA SER A 69 -0.61 2.90 -12.52
C SER A 69 -0.27 2.67 -13.99
N ALA A 70 -0.30 3.72 -14.82
CA ALA A 70 0.08 3.68 -16.22
C ALA A 70 0.67 5.03 -16.66
N TYR A 71 1.80 5.00 -17.35
CA TYR A 71 2.34 6.13 -18.10
C TYR A 71 2.72 5.71 -19.53
N SER A 72 2.82 6.70 -20.42
CA SER A 72 3.30 6.52 -21.79
C SER A 72 4.24 7.66 -22.21
N LYS A 73 4.89 7.51 -23.36
CA LYS A 73 5.68 8.56 -24.03
C LYS A 73 4.79 9.54 -24.84
N GLY A 74 3.46 9.36 -24.82
CA GLY A 74 2.50 10.01 -25.72
C GLY A 74 1.95 11.36 -25.22
N ILE A 75 0.83 11.81 -25.80
CA ILE A 75 0.21 13.13 -25.57
C ILE A 75 -1.00 13.07 -24.60
N ARG A 76 -1.51 11.88 -24.26
CA ARG A 76 -2.57 11.69 -23.24
C ARG A 76 -2.03 12.07 -21.87
N GLY A 77 -2.66 12.88 -21.02
CA GLY A 77 -3.81 13.77 -21.12
C GLY A 77 -3.75 14.73 -19.92
N LYS A 78 -4.12 16.00 -20.13
CA LYS A 78 -3.96 17.11 -19.16
C LYS A 78 -4.67 16.90 -17.80
N GLU A 79 -5.51 15.88 -17.67
CA GLU A 79 -6.44 15.69 -16.55
C GLU A 79 -5.76 15.61 -15.18
N TYR A 80 -4.60 14.95 -15.08
CA TYR A 80 -3.87 14.79 -13.81
C TYR A 80 -2.76 15.83 -13.61
N SER A 81 -2.46 16.64 -14.63
CA SER A 81 -1.37 17.63 -14.60
C SER A 81 -1.59 18.79 -13.61
N SER A 82 -2.80 18.90 -13.05
CA SER A 82 -3.13 19.84 -11.98
C SER A 82 -2.64 19.40 -10.60
N ILE A 83 -2.31 18.12 -10.41
CA ILE A 83 -1.80 17.59 -9.14
C ILE A 83 -0.26 17.62 -9.17
N ASP A 84 0.36 18.22 -8.17
CA ASP A 84 1.80 18.58 -8.19
C ASP A 84 2.72 17.38 -8.41
N ILE A 85 2.44 16.23 -7.77
CA ILE A 85 3.21 14.99 -7.96
C ILE A 85 3.25 14.54 -9.42
N PHE A 86 2.11 14.60 -10.12
CA PHE A 86 2.04 14.16 -11.52
C PHE A 86 2.70 15.19 -12.42
N LYS A 87 2.46 16.48 -12.20
CA LYS A 87 3.13 17.56 -12.93
C LYS A 87 4.66 17.43 -12.86
N LYS A 88 5.20 17.23 -11.66
CA LYS A 88 6.65 17.08 -11.45
C LYS A 88 7.17 15.77 -12.05
N PHE A 89 6.46 14.65 -11.87
CA PHE A 89 6.80 13.38 -12.50
C PHE A 89 6.91 13.51 -14.03
N GLU A 90 5.89 14.10 -14.68
CA GLU A 90 5.91 14.30 -16.14
C GLU A 90 7.06 15.21 -16.57
N SER A 91 7.36 16.25 -15.79
CA SER A 91 8.46 17.17 -16.07
C SER A 91 9.84 16.51 -15.93
N ILE A 92 10.04 15.66 -14.91
CA ILE A 92 11.33 15.02 -14.64
C ILE A 92 11.62 13.93 -15.68
N TYR A 93 10.62 13.12 -16.01
CA TYR A 93 10.82 11.91 -16.82
C TYR A 93 10.44 12.08 -18.29
N GLY A 94 9.80 13.18 -18.69
CA GLY A 94 9.30 13.36 -20.05
C GLY A 94 8.22 12.34 -20.44
N LEU A 95 7.52 11.79 -19.45
CA LEU A 95 6.44 10.81 -19.59
C LEU A 95 5.10 11.48 -19.32
N LYS A 96 4.01 10.82 -19.70
CA LYS A 96 2.65 11.25 -19.36
C LYS A 96 1.89 10.25 -18.52
N VAL A 97 1.15 10.73 -17.53
CA VAL A 97 0.34 9.89 -16.65
C VAL A 97 -0.98 9.57 -17.34
N ASP A 98 -1.14 8.31 -17.77
CA ASP A 98 -2.37 7.80 -18.39
C ASP A 98 -3.38 7.34 -17.34
N LYS A 99 -2.88 6.80 -16.21
CA LYS A 99 -3.71 6.29 -15.11
C LYS A 99 -3.02 6.49 -13.77
N VAL A 100 -3.71 7.14 -12.85
CA VAL A 100 -3.21 7.34 -11.48
C VAL A 100 -3.23 6.05 -10.66
N GLY A 101 -2.30 5.97 -9.72
CA GLY A 101 -2.19 4.89 -8.77
C GLY A 101 -3.25 4.95 -7.67
N LYS A 102 -3.31 3.89 -6.85
CA LYS A 102 -4.38 3.60 -5.89
C LYS A 102 -4.68 4.79 -4.95
N TYR A 103 -3.65 5.49 -4.49
CA TYR A 103 -3.77 6.61 -3.57
C TYR A 103 -4.54 7.82 -4.13
N TYR A 104 -4.55 8.00 -5.46
CA TYR A 104 -5.22 9.15 -6.10
C TYR A 104 -6.51 8.76 -6.82
N GLN A 105 -6.90 7.48 -6.79
CA GLN A 105 -8.19 7.05 -7.30
C GLN A 105 -9.30 7.46 -6.32
N LYS A 106 -10.36 8.06 -6.87
CA LYS A 106 -11.52 8.49 -6.09
C LYS A 106 -12.23 7.28 -5.48
N ASP A 107 -12.57 7.37 -4.20
CA ASP A 107 -13.31 6.35 -3.44
C ASP A 107 -12.68 4.94 -3.50
N TYR A 108 -11.36 4.84 -3.70
CA TYR A 108 -10.68 3.55 -3.88
C TYR A 108 -10.02 2.99 -2.61
N LEU A 109 -9.38 3.83 -1.81
CA LEU A 109 -8.50 3.43 -0.70
C LEU A 109 -8.67 4.38 0.48
N ASP A 110 -8.75 3.83 1.69
CA ASP A 110 -8.86 4.60 2.94
C ASP A 110 -7.62 4.45 3.83
N ALA A 111 -7.04 3.24 3.88
CA ALA A 111 -5.83 2.96 4.66
C ALA A 111 -4.99 1.85 4.03
N ILE A 112 -3.77 1.67 4.52
CA ILE A 112 -2.95 0.51 4.16
C ILE A 112 -2.54 -0.25 5.42
N ILE A 113 -2.34 -1.56 5.26
CA ILE A 113 -1.62 -2.39 6.22
C ILE A 113 -0.37 -2.95 5.55
N VAL A 114 0.77 -2.84 6.22
CA VAL A 114 2.05 -3.38 5.73
C VAL A 114 2.61 -4.37 6.75
N LEU A 115 2.87 -5.59 6.30
CA LEU A 115 3.47 -6.65 7.12
C LEU A 115 4.97 -6.72 6.87
N PHE A 116 5.78 -6.51 7.90
CA PHE A 116 7.23 -6.47 7.78
C PHE A 116 7.90 -7.72 8.33
N TYR A 117 8.79 -8.30 7.52
CA TYR A 117 9.58 -9.46 7.88
C TYR A 117 11.07 -9.12 7.83
N ASN A 118 11.78 -9.35 8.92
CA ASN A 118 13.24 -9.22 8.99
C ASN A 118 13.94 -10.21 8.06
N GLN A 119 13.31 -11.36 7.83
CA GLN A 119 13.81 -12.41 6.94
C GLN A 119 12.91 -12.58 5.71
N THR A 120 13.41 -13.30 4.71
CA THR A 120 12.58 -13.71 3.58
C THR A 120 11.43 -14.59 4.06
N LEU A 121 10.20 -14.10 3.95
CA LEU A 121 9.00 -14.92 4.14
C LEU A 121 8.89 -15.99 3.04
N GLU A 122 9.08 -17.24 3.45
CA GLU A 122 8.87 -18.47 2.69
C GLU A 122 7.63 -19.23 3.21
N ILE A 123 6.53 -19.14 2.45
CA ILE A 123 5.28 -19.82 2.80
C ILE A 123 5.34 -21.24 2.26
N ILE A 124 5.86 -22.16 3.08
CA ILE A 124 5.99 -23.58 2.76
C ILE A 124 4.72 -24.34 3.20
N ASN A 125 4.15 -23.95 4.35
CA ASN A 125 2.92 -24.53 4.87
C ASN A 125 1.89 -23.44 5.22
N PRO A 126 0.79 -23.27 4.46
CA PRO A 126 -0.19 -22.21 4.68
C PRO A 126 -0.95 -22.32 6.01
N THR A 127 -0.87 -23.43 6.75
CA THR A 127 -1.47 -23.57 8.08
C THR A 127 -0.58 -23.06 9.21
N LYS A 128 0.71 -22.80 8.94
CA LYS A 128 1.63 -22.21 9.92
C LYS A 128 1.35 -20.72 10.08
N ASP A 129 1.51 -20.24 11.31
CA ASP A 129 1.45 -18.81 11.61
C ASP A 129 2.78 -18.14 11.23
N TYR A 130 2.76 -17.33 10.17
CA TYR A 130 3.90 -16.53 9.73
C TYR A 130 3.66 -15.06 10.10
N MET A 131 3.46 -14.80 11.40
CA MET A 131 3.26 -13.46 11.94
C MET A 131 4.46 -12.54 11.60
N PRO A 132 4.24 -11.31 11.12
CA PRO A 132 5.32 -10.37 10.84
C PRO A 132 6.02 -9.87 12.11
N ASP A 133 7.27 -9.44 11.96
CA ASP A 133 8.06 -8.81 13.04
C ASP A 133 7.47 -7.46 13.45
N LYS A 134 6.98 -6.69 12.46
CA LYS A 134 6.32 -5.40 12.67
C LYS A 134 5.15 -5.23 11.71
N ILE A 135 4.18 -4.43 12.10
CA ILE A 135 2.98 -4.12 11.34
C ILE A 135 2.85 -2.60 11.29
N LEU A 136 2.68 -2.04 10.10
CA LEU A 136 2.28 -0.64 9.92
C LEU A 136 0.79 -0.59 9.59
N LEU A 137 0.06 0.27 10.28
CA LEU A 137 -1.27 0.74 9.92
C LEU A 137 -1.23 2.26 9.77
N VAL A 138 -1.62 2.74 8.60
CA VAL A 138 -1.60 4.18 8.29
C VAL A 138 -2.70 4.53 7.29
N THR A 139 -3.36 5.66 7.49
CA THR A 139 -4.41 6.15 6.58
C THR A 139 -3.80 6.69 5.29
N LYS A 140 -4.60 6.66 4.22
CA LYS A 140 -4.25 7.28 2.94
C LYS A 140 -3.88 8.76 3.13
N ASP A 141 -4.63 9.50 3.94
CA ASP A 141 -4.43 10.93 4.15
C ASP A 141 -3.07 11.25 4.79
N GLU A 142 -2.65 10.45 5.76
CA GLU A 142 -1.34 10.60 6.42
C GLU A 142 -0.19 10.30 5.45
N ILE A 143 -0.30 9.24 4.64
CA ILE A 143 0.72 8.95 3.63
C ILE A 143 0.76 10.04 2.55
N VAL A 144 -0.38 10.46 2.01
CA VAL A 144 -0.43 11.49 0.96
C VAL A 144 0.21 12.78 1.48
N ARG A 145 -0.14 13.20 2.70
CA ARG A 145 0.48 14.38 3.34
C ARG A 145 1.99 14.23 3.49
N TYR A 146 2.48 13.07 3.92
CA TYR A 146 3.91 12.80 3.98
C TYR A 146 4.59 12.91 2.61
N VAL A 147 3.96 12.34 1.58
CA VAL A 147 4.49 12.39 0.20
C VAL A 147 4.54 13.83 -0.29
N ASP A 148 3.48 14.61 -0.08
CA ASP A 148 3.42 16.02 -0.50
C ASP A 148 4.50 16.86 0.19
N ASN A 149 4.71 16.67 1.49
CA ASN A 149 5.73 17.39 2.26
C ASN A 149 7.16 17.01 1.88
N ASN A 150 7.38 15.83 1.29
CA ASN A 150 8.70 15.31 0.92
C ASN A 150 8.85 15.10 -0.58
N LEU A 151 7.98 15.73 -1.38
CA LEU A 151 7.73 15.35 -2.76
C LEU A 151 8.99 15.38 -3.64
N ASN A 152 9.80 16.43 -3.50
CA ASN A 152 11.01 16.58 -4.31
C ASN A 152 12.04 15.47 -4.01
N GLU A 153 12.33 15.18 -2.72
CA GLU A 153 13.26 14.11 -2.33
C GLU A 153 12.76 12.73 -2.79
N LEU A 154 11.45 12.48 -2.68
CA LEU A 154 10.88 11.20 -3.05
C LEU A 154 10.88 10.99 -4.56
N LEU A 155 10.57 12.03 -5.35
CA LEU A 155 10.53 11.93 -6.80
C LEU A 155 11.88 11.57 -7.41
N GLU A 156 13.00 12.06 -6.86
CA GLU A 156 14.35 11.66 -7.27
C GLU A 156 14.60 10.15 -7.12
N LYS A 157 13.88 9.50 -6.21
CA LYS A 157 13.99 8.07 -5.91
C LYS A 157 12.95 7.22 -6.62
N THR A 158 12.11 7.83 -7.47
CA THR A 158 11.06 7.13 -8.21
C THR A 158 11.62 5.91 -8.94
N LYS A 159 10.92 4.79 -8.83
CA LYS A 159 11.21 3.58 -9.59
C LYS A 159 10.23 3.46 -10.73
N LEU A 160 10.77 3.46 -11.95
CA LEU A 160 10.04 3.20 -13.18
C LEU A 160 10.04 1.70 -13.48
N ASN A 161 8.88 1.16 -13.82
CA ASN A 161 8.73 -0.20 -14.30
C ASN A 161 8.26 -0.15 -15.75
N ASN A 162 9.22 -0.26 -16.68
CA ASN A 162 8.96 -0.26 -18.11
C ASN A 162 8.41 -1.64 -18.53
N LYS A 163 7.14 -1.68 -18.94
CA LYS A 163 6.53 -2.92 -19.43
C LYS A 163 6.60 -3.08 -20.95
N GLU A 164 7.27 -2.18 -21.66
CA GLU A 164 7.49 -2.26 -23.11
C GLU A 164 8.16 -3.60 -23.50
N GLY A 165 9.04 -4.15 -22.64
CA GLY A 165 9.67 -5.46 -22.84
C GLY A 165 8.75 -6.67 -22.59
N LEU A 166 7.50 -6.45 -22.17
CA LEU A 166 6.50 -7.48 -21.86
C LEU A 166 5.26 -7.38 -22.79
N GLY A 167 5.33 -6.58 -23.86
CA GLY A 167 4.24 -6.37 -24.81
C GLY A 167 3.16 -5.39 -24.37
N ASP A 168 3.38 -4.69 -23.25
CA ASP A 168 2.45 -3.70 -22.70
C ASP A 168 2.99 -2.29 -23.02
N LEU A 169 2.16 -1.43 -23.65
CA LEU A 169 2.59 -0.11 -24.16
C LEU A 169 2.77 0.95 -23.06
N HIS A 170 2.49 0.60 -21.81
CA HIS A 170 2.49 1.50 -20.67
C HIS A 170 3.45 1.04 -19.58
N GLY A 171 4.19 1.98 -18.98
CA GLY A 171 4.95 1.71 -17.76
C GLY A 171 4.16 2.06 -16.50
N SER A 172 4.70 1.73 -15.32
CA SER A 172 4.14 2.15 -14.03
C SER A 172 5.24 2.73 -13.14
N ALA A 173 4.90 3.61 -12.19
CA ALA A 173 5.88 4.21 -11.30
C ALA A 173 5.45 4.17 -9.83
N PHE A 174 6.44 4.01 -8.95
CA PHE A 174 6.24 4.01 -7.51
C PHE A 174 7.34 4.76 -6.77
N LEU A 175 7.00 5.30 -5.59
CA LEU A 175 7.97 5.89 -4.68
C LEU A 175 8.33 4.86 -3.61
N PRO A 176 9.62 4.55 -3.41
CA PRO A 176 10.06 3.77 -2.25
C PRO A 176 10.08 4.69 -1.01
N ILE A 177 9.28 4.35 -0.01
CA ILE A 177 9.22 5.08 1.27
C ILE A 177 9.99 4.29 2.33
N LYS A 178 10.88 4.97 3.05
CA LYS A 178 11.51 4.44 4.27
C LYS A 178 10.55 4.61 5.44
N VAL A 179 10.17 3.50 6.08
CA VAL A 179 9.21 3.50 7.19
C VAL A 179 9.77 4.23 8.40
N SER A 180 11.07 4.13 8.67
CA SER A 180 11.69 4.90 9.76
C SER A 180 11.47 6.41 9.62
N LYS A 181 11.53 6.97 8.41
CA LYS A 181 11.22 8.38 8.15
C LYS A 181 9.71 8.67 8.24
N LEU A 182 8.89 7.75 7.73
CA LEU A 182 7.43 7.90 7.72
C LEU A 182 6.88 8.01 9.15
N ILE A 183 7.30 7.11 10.04
CA ILE A 183 6.77 7.01 11.41
C ILE A 183 7.18 8.20 12.29
N GLU A 184 8.27 8.90 11.95
CA GLU A 184 8.71 10.12 12.63
C GLU A 184 7.84 11.34 12.27
N SER A 185 7.18 11.31 11.10
CA SER A 185 6.53 12.47 10.49
C SER A 185 5.02 12.32 10.29
N THR A 186 4.45 11.17 10.65
CA THR A 186 3.02 10.86 10.43
C THR A 186 2.39 10.23 11.66
N ASN A 187 1.11 10.50 11.86
CA ASN A 187 0.35 9.73 12.85
C ASN A 187 0.02 8.36 12.25
N CYS A 188 0.64 7.32 12.78
CA CYS A 188 0.44 5.94 12.33
C CYS A 188 0.75 4.96 13.46
N TYR A 189 0.42 3.68 13.27
CA TYR A 189 0.78 2.63 14.21
C TYR A 189 1.80 1.70 13.58
N PHE A 190 3.00 1.64 14.15
CA PHE A 190 4.08 0.77 13.69
C PHE A 190 4.65 -0.03 14.86
N ASP A 191 4.20 -1.28 15.01
CA ASP A 191 4.67 -2.12 16.13
C ASP A 191 4.43 -3.63 15.92
N THR A 192 4.78 -4.45 16.91
CA THR A 192 4.42 -5.87 16.98
C THR A 192 2.91 -6.03 17.22
N ILE A 193 2.34 -7.18 16.86
CA ILE A 193 0.92 -7.48 17.12
C ILE A 193 0.56 -7.36 18.61
N GLU A 194 1.46 -7.77 19.52
CA GLU A 194 1.25 -7.69 20.97
C GLU A 194 1.06 -6.23 21.43
N ASN A 195 1.92 -5.33 20.96
CA ASN A 195 1.82 -3.91 21.31
C ASN A 195 0.61 -3.24 20.66
N LEU A 196 0.26 -3.63 19.42
CA LEU A 196 -0.93 -3.10 18.74
C LEU A 196 -2.23 -3.50 19.42
N LYS A 197 -2.32 -4.70 20.01
CA LYS A 197 -3.50 -5.14 20.78
C LYS A 197 -3.80 -4.19 21.94
N ASN A 198 -2.76 -3.74 22.64
CA ASN A 198 -2.88 -2.77 23.74
C ASN A 198 -3.40 -1.39 23.28
N LYS A 199 -3.28 -1.08 21.99
CA LYS A 199 -3.76 0.16 21.36
C LYS A 199 -5.01 -0.03 20.48
N SER A 200 -5.64 -1.21 20.54
CA SER A 200 -6.74 -1.58 19.63
C SER A 200 -7.88 -0.55 19.55
N ASN A 201 -8.28 0.04 20.68
CA ASN A 201 -9.33 1.07 20.71
C ASN A 201 -8.90 2.38 20.05
N GLU A 202 -7.63 2.76 20.17
CA GLU A 202 -7.08 3.95 19.52
C GLU A 202 -6.97 3.74 18.01
N ILE A 203 -6.49 2.56 17.59
CA ILE A 203 -6.41 2.15 16.18
C ILE A 203 -7.78 2.18 15.51
N LYS A 204 -8.81 1.65 16.19
CA LYS A 204 -10.20 1.72 15.72
C LYS A 204 -10.62 3.16 15.46
N LYS A 205 -10.47 4.05 16.45
CA LYS A 205 -10.83 5.47 16.29
C LYS A 205 -10.05 6.13 15.16
N TYR A 206 -8.76 5.85 15.07
CA TYR A 206 -7.86 6.36 14.03
C TYR A 206 -8.32 6.00 12.62
N LEU A 207 -8.75 4.75 12.40
CA LEU A 207 -9.30 4.31 11.11
C LEU A 207 -10.73 4.84 10.84
N GLY A 208 -11.31 5.64 11.74
CA GLY A 208 -12.69 6.11 11.62
C GLY A 208 -13.73 5.07 12.04
N TYR A 209 -13.32 4.04 12.77
CA TYR A 209 -14.21 3.02 13.32
C TYR A 209 -14.99 3.60 14.52
N LYS A 210 -16.23 4.03 14.28
CA LYS A 210 -17.16 4.42 15.35
C LYS A 210 -17.99 3.19 15.71
N LYS A 211 -17.94 2.80 16.99
CA LYS A 211 -18.82 1.74 17.51
C LYS A 211 -20.25 2.30 17.42
N ILE A 212 -21.10 1.67 16.59
CA ILE A 212 -22.55 1.91 16.60
C ILE A 212 -23.11 1.28 17.87
#